data_AF-A0A7X0D149-F1
#
_entry.id   AF-A0A7X0D149-F1
#
_cell.length_a   1.000
_cell.length_b   1.000
_cell.length_c   1.000
_cell.angle_alpha   90.00
_cell.angle_beta   90.00
_cell.angle_gamma   90.00
#
_symmetry.space_group_name_H-M   'P 1'
#
loop_
_entity.id
_entity.type
_entity.pdbx_description
1 polymer ?
#
loop_
_entity_poly.entity_id
_entity_poly.type
_entity_poly.pdbx_seq_one_letter_code
_entity_poly.pdbx_strand_id
1 'polypeptide(L)'
;MITHRSIARRAWLHTLAWKRFMRNVCGMSLMSVQAFFAQRAPNIKVIVTEASSATVPLAAAAHGVEPDQIAKSICLRAGEETMIVVMAGTARLDNKKFRSRFGAKPRMLGGEEVIEITGHPVGGVCPFGLASPLSVYCDISLKRFDEVVPAAGATNSAVRINPVQMAELTGAVWIDVAQDVVAAGEAPSL
;
A
#
# COMPACT_ATOMS: atom_id res chain seq x y z
N MET A 1 -17.10 11.53 27.84
CA MET A 1 -16.22 12.72 27.76
C MET A 1 -15.46 12.70 26.44
N ILE A 2 -15.95 13.44 25.44
CA ILE A 2 -15.24 13.63 24.17
C ILE A 2 -14.10 14.61 24.48
N THR A 3 -12.87 14.13 24.47
CA THR A 3 -11.71 14.96 24.84
C THR A 3 -11.52 16.09 23.82
N HIS A 4 -11.19 17.27 24.34
CA HIS A 4 -10.95 18.53 23.60
C HIS A 4 -9.93 18.39 22.45
N ARG A 5 -9.09 17.34 22.47
CA ARG A 5 -8.14 17.00 21.39
C ARG A 5 -8.82 16.51 20.11
N SER A 6 -10.00 15.89 20.16
CA SER A 6 -10.66 15.35 18.96
C SER A 6 -11.33 16.41 18.10
N ILE A 7 -11.82 17.50 18.70
CA ILE A 7 -12.46 18.62 18.00
C ILE A 7 -11.41 19.50 17.30
N ALA A 8 -10.29 19.78 17.96
CA ALA A 8 -9.17 20.49 17.35
C ALA A 8 -8.54 19.71 16.16
N ARG A 9 -8.47 18.37 16.26
CA ARG A 9 -7.99 17.50 15.17
C ARG A 9 -8.91 17.52 13.94
N ARG A 10 -10.24 17.57 14.11
CA ARG A 10 -11.19 17.71 12.98
C ARG A 10 -11.10 19.06 12.30
N ALA A 11 -10.89 20.14 13.05
CA ALA A 11 -10.75 21.47 12.49
C ALA A 11 -9.47 21.61 11.63
N TRP A 12 -8.38 20.95 12.02
CA TRP A 12 -7.09 21.01 11.31
C TRP A 12 -7.13 20.35 9.92
N LEU A 13 -7.82 19.21 9.77
CA LEU A 13 -7.94 18.43 8.53
C LEU A 13 -8.56 19.21 7.35
N HIS A 14 -9.33 20.27 7.62
CA HIS A 14 -9.97 21.10 6.59
C HIS A 14 -9.26 22.45 6.34
N THR A 15 -8.11 22.70 6.97
CA THR A 15 -7.38 23.97 6.82
C THR A 15 -6.56 24.03 5.53
N LEU A 16 -6.30 25.24 5.02
CA LEU A 16 -5.34 25.45 3.92
C LEU A 16 -3.93 24.96 4.29
N ALA A 17 -3.55 25.02 5.56
CA ALA A 17 -2.27 24.54 6.06
C ALA A 17 -2.13 23.01 5.88
N TRP A 18 -3.16 22.25 6.25
CA TRP A 18 -3.20 20.80 6.02
C TRP A 18 -3.15 20.44 4.53
N LYS A 19 -3.94 21.11 3.69
CA LYS A 19 -3.91 20.90 2.23
C LYS A 19 -2.53 21.22 1.62
N ARG A 20 -1.81 22.22 2.15
CA ARG A 20 -0.45 22.53 1.72
C ARG A 20 0.54 21.48 2.21
N PHE A 21 0.43 21.04 3.46
CA PHE A 21 1.24 19.96 4.01
C PHE A 21 1.07 18.66 3.20
N MET A 22 -0.17 18.22 2.94
CA MET A 22 -0.43 17.02 2.12
C MET A 22 0.13 17.14 0.71
N ARG A 23 0.00 18.30 0.06
CA ARG A 23 0.59 18.52 -1.28
C ARG A 23 2.11 18.37 -1.26
N ASN A 24 2.77 18.91 -0.23
CA ASN A 24 4.21 18.78 -0.08
C ASN A 24 4.61 17.32 0.17
N VAL A 25 3.89 16.60 1.03
CA VAL A 25 4.12 15.17 1.29
C VAL A 25 3.98 14.36 0.01
N CYS A 26 2.89 14.52 -0.75
CA CYS A 26 2.70 13.81 -2.02
C CYS A 26 3.82 14.12 -3.03
N GLY A 27 4.27 15.37 -3.13
CA GLY A 27 5.37 15.77 -4.01
C GLY A 27 6.70 15.11 -3.62
N MET A 28 7.08 15.20 -2.34
CA MET A 28 8.32 14.58 -1.83
C MET A 28 8.29 13.05 -1.95
N SER A 29 7.14 12.44 -1.67
CA SER A 29 6.91 11.01 -1.74
C SER A 29 7.00 10.47 -3.18
N LEU A 30 6.40 11.16 -4.16
CA LEU A 30 6.54 10.80 -5.56
C LEU A 30 8.02 10.88 -6.02
N MET A 31 8.73 11.93 -5.60
CA MET A 31 10.15 12.09 -5.93
C MET A 31 11.03 10.99 -5.34
N SER A 32 10.76 10.52 -4.11
CA SER A 32 11.53 9.42 -3.52
C SER A 32 11.35 8.10 -4.29
N VAL A 33 10.13 7.82 -4.77
CA VAL A 33 9.85 6.65 -5.60
C VAL A 33 10.50 6.77 -6.98
N GLN A 34 10.44 7.94 -7.60
CA GLN A 34 11.14 8.19 -8.87
C GLN A 34 12.66 8.00 -8.73
N ALA A 35 13.26 8.51 -7.65
CA ALA A 35 14.68 8.34 -7.38
C ALA A 35 15.04 6.86 -7.15
N PHE A 36 14.20 6.11 -6.44
CA PHE A 36 14.37 4.67 -6.23
C PHE A 36 14.45 3.91 -7.57
N PHE A 37 13.51 4.15 -8.47
CA PHE A 37 13.50 3.49 -9.78
C PHE A 37 14.64 3.97 -10.68
N ALA A 38 14.94 5.27 -10.71
CA ALA A 38 16.06 5.80 -11.48
C ALA A 38 17.40 5.13 -11.11
N GLN A 39 17.59 4.80 -9.83
CA GLN A 39 18.81 4.15 -9.37
C GLN A 39 18.83 2.63 -9.58
N ARG A 40 17.69 1.95 -9.39
CA ARG A 40 17.65 0.47 -9.29
C ARG A 40 17.01 -0.24 -10.48
N ALA A 41 16.10 0.42 -11.19
CA ALA A 41 15.39 -0.12 -12.34
C ALA A 41 14.92 1.02 -13.27
N PRO A 42 15.85 1.70 -13.97
CA PRO A 42 15.56 2.90 -14.76
C PRO A 42 14.63 2.67 -15.95
N ASN A 43 14.39 1.40 -16.32
CA ASN A 43 13.42 1.00 -17.32
C ASN A 43 11.97 1.04 -16.82
N ILE A 44 11.74 1.05 -15.50
CA ILE A 44 10.40 1.14 -14.91
C ILE A 44 10.01 2.62 -14.78
N LYS A 45 8.89 2.97 -15.42
CA LYS A 45 8.39 4.35 -15.42
C LYS A 45 7.24 4.51 -14.43
N VAL A 46 7.32 5.53 -13.59
CA VAL A 46 6.21 5.97 -12.75
C VAL A 46 5.16 6.65 -13.62
N ILE A 47 3.94 6.12 -13.58
CA ILE A 47 2.76 6.65 -14.25
C ILE A 47 2.07 7.59 -13.28
N VAL A 48 1.70 8.79 -13.73
CA VAL A 48 0.92 9.75 -12.95
C VAL A 48 -0.36 10.06 -13.72
N THR A 49 -1.52 9.90 -13.07
CA THR A 49 -2.84 10.15 -13.65
C THR A 49 -3.42 11.47 -13.13
N GLU A 50 -4.36 12.06 -13.88
CA GLU A 50 -5.07 13.27 -13.43
C GLU A 50 -6.05 12.98 -12.29
N ALA A 51 -6.72 11.83 -12.35
CA ALA A 51 -7.68 11.39 -11.34
C ALA A 51 -6.98 10.60 -10.22
N SER A 52 -7.45 10.82 -8.98
CA SER A 52 -7.05 10.03 -7.81
C SER A 52 -7.64 8.62 -7.88
N SER A 53 -6.81 7.62 -7.62
CA SER A 53 -7.16 6.21 -7.53
C SER A 53 -7.23 5.75 -6.07
N ALA A 54 -8.04 6.46 -5.26
CA ALA A 54 -8.08 6.29 -3.81
C ALA A 54 -8.56 4.90 -3.34
N THR A 55 -9.18 4.11 -4.22
CA THR A 55 -9.66 2.75 -3.93
C THR A 55 -9.19 1.78 -5.00
N VAL A 56 -9.09 0.50 -4.65
CA VAL A 56 -8.70 -0.56 -5.59
C VAL A 56 -9.55 -0.58 -6.85
N PRO A 57 -10.91 -0.54 -6.80
CA PRO A 57 -11.71 -0.49 -8.02
C PRO A 57 -11.43 0.72 -8.91
N LEU A 58 -11.19 1.90 -8.32
CA LEU A 58 -10.86 3.11 -9.08
C LEU A 58 -9.48 3.01 -9.72
N ALA A 59 -8.50 2.46 -9.01
CA ALA A 59 -7.16 2.21 -9.55
C ALA A 59 -7.20 1.21 -10.71
N ALA A 60 -7.93 0.11 -10.52
CA ALA A 60 -8.12 -0.92 -11.53
C ALA A 60 -8.71 -0.34 -12.82
N ALA A 61 -9.79 0.44 -12.69
CA ALA A 61 -10.40 1.13 -13.83
C ALA A 61 -9.45 2.14 -14.49
N ALA A 62 -8.73 2.96 -13.71
CA ALA A 62 -7.79 3.95 -14.23
C ALA A 62 -6.61 3.34 -15.00
N HIS A 63 -6.22 2.12 -14.63
CA HIS A 63 -5.14 1.39 -15.29
C HIS A 63 -5.63 0.28 -16.24
N GLY A 64 -6.94 0.09 -16.42
CA GLY A 64 -7.48 -0.95 -17.30
C GLY A 64 -7.00 -2.36 -16.92
N VAL A 65 -6.97 -2.67 -15.63
CA VAL A 65 -6.58 -3.99 -15.09
C VAL A 65 -7.67 -4.53 -14.16
N GLU A 66 -7.60 -5.82 -13.85
CA GLU A 66 -8.50 -6.42 -12.86
C GLU A 66 -8.24 -5.85 -11.44
N PRO A 67 -9.25 -5.72 -10.57
CA PRO A 67 -9.08 -5.24 -9.20
C PRO A 67 -7.97 -5.94 -8.41
N ASP A 68 -7.77 -7.24 -8.65
CA ASP A 68 -6.73 -8.01 -7.97
C ASP A 68 -5.32 -7.80 -8.50
N GLN A 69 -5.17 -7.28 -9.73
CA GLN A 69 -3.87 -6.88 -10.26
C GLN A 69 -3.35 -5.61 -9.59
N ILE A 70 -4.19 -4.86 -8.88
CA ILE A 70 -3.72 -3.77 -8.02
C ILE A 70 -2.95 -4.36 -6.84
N ALA A 71 -1.66 -4.08 -6.75
CA ALA A 71 -0.84 -4.52 -5.63
C ALA A 71 -0.93 -3.50 -4.48
N LYS A 72 -1.89 -3.69 -3.58
CA LYS A 72 -2.08 -2.77 -2.46
C LYS A 72 -1.01 -2.99 -1.39
N SER A 73 -0.50 -1.90 -0.84
CA SER A 73 0.44 -1.92 0.28
C SER A 73 -0.25 -1.50 1.57
N ILE A 74 -0.06 -2.28 2.63
CA ILE A 74 -0.62 -2.00 3.96
C ILE A 74 0.53 -1.93 4.95
N CYS A 75 0.61 -0.82 5.69
CA CYS A 75 1.56 -0.69 6.79
C CYS A 75 0.95 -1.30 8.06
N LEU A 76 1.64 -2.30 8.62
CA LEU A 76 1.18 -3.09 9.76
C LEU A 76 2.24 -3.13 10.85
N ARG A 77 1.79 -3.29 12.10
CA ARG A 77 2.64 -3.59 13.26
C ARG A 77 2.28 -4.95 13.85
N ALA A 78 3.29 -5.78 14.11
CA ALA A 78 3.20 -7.05 14.83
C ALA A 78 4.13 -7.01 16.04
N GLY A 79 3.59 -6.83 17.25
CA GLY A 79 4.43 -6.52 18.42
C GLY A 79 5.15 -5.20 18.23
N GLU A 80 6.48 -5.24 18.19
CA GLU A 80 7.35 -4.07 17.96
C GLU A 80 7.80 -3.94 16.49
N GLU A 81 7.58 -4.96 15.65
CA GLU A 81 8.00 -4.91 14.23
C GLU A 81 6.97 -4.13 13.40
N THR A 82 7.42 -3.11 12.66
CA THR A 82 6.63 -2.41 11.64
C THR A 82 7.08 -2.83 10.25
N MET A 83 6.11 -3.12 9.39
CA MET A 83 6.35 -3.69 8.07
C MET A 83 5.34 -3.20 7.03
N ILE A 84 5.72 -3.34 5.77
CA ILE A 84 4.81 -3.19 4.63
C ILE A 84 4.45 -4.58 4.12
N VAL A 85 3.16 -4.87 4.01
CA VAL A 85 2.65 -6.07 3.34
C VAL A 85 1.99 -5.66 2.03
N VAL A 86 2.50 -6.19 0.92
CA VAL A 86 1.96 -6.00 -0.43
C VAL A 86 1.13 -7.23 -0.79
N MET A 87 -0.12 -7.04 -1.20
CA MET A 87 -1.05 -8.12 -1.51
C MET A 87 -1.97 -7.74 -2.68
N ALA A 88 -2.63 -8.74 -3.28
CA ALA A 88 -3.61 -8.48 -4.34
C ALA A 88 -4.74 -7.56 -3.85
N GLY A 89 -5.30 -6.76 -4.77
CA GLY A 89 -6.12 -5.61 -4.41
C GLY A 89 -7.35 -5.96 -3.57
N THR A 90 -8.04 -7.05 -3.90
CA THR A 90 -9.24 -7.47 -3.14
C THR A 90 -8.91 -8.42 -1.99
N ALA A 91 -7.70 -8.98 -1.94
CA ALA A 91 -7.26 -9.91 -0.89
C ALA A 91 -7.39 -9.28 0.50
N ARG A 92 -7.83 -10.06 1.48
CA ARG A 92 -7.99 -9.59 2.86
C ARG A 92 -7.00 -10.31 3.75
N LEU A 93 -6.49 -9.63 4.76
CA LEU A 93 -5.56 -10.23 5.71
C LEU A 93 -6.27 -11.32 6.52
N ASP A 94 -5.68 -12.50 6.59
CA ASP A 94 -6.07 -13.56 7.51
C ASP A 94 -5.31 -13.40 8.83
N ASN A 95 -6.04 -13.04 9.89
CA ASN A 95 -5.46 -12.81 11.21
C ASN A 95 -4.80 -14.05 11.82
N LYS A 96 -5.25 -15.26 11.47
CA LYS A 96 -4.67 -16.52 11.97
C LYS A 96 -3.35 -16.79 11.25
N LYS A 97 -3.32 -16.73 9.91
CA LYS A 97 -2.10 -16.89 9.12
C LYS A 97 -1.06 -15.83 9.49
N PHE A 98 -1.47 -14.57 9.61
CA PHE A 98 -0.59 -13.49 10.06
C PHE A 98 0.00 -13.76 11.44
N ARG A 99 -0.82 -14.14 12.43
CA ARG A 99 -0.33 -14.47 13.78
C ARG A 99 0.60 -15.67 13.76
N SER A 100 0.33 -16.67 12.93
CA SER A 100 1.22 -17.83 12.76
C SER A 100 2.58 -17.42 12.21
N ARG A 101 2.62 -16.45 11.28
CA ARG A 101 3.84 -15.98 10.65
C ARG A 101 4.66 -15.02 11.52
N PHE A 102 3.99 -14.17 12.31
CA PHE A 102 4.62 -13.04 13.02
C PHE A 102 4.51 -13.12 14.55
N GLY A 103 3.87 -14.15 15.10
CA GLY A 103 3.70 -14.33 16.56
C GLY A 103 2.71 -13.37 17.23
N ALA A 104 2.24 -12.33 16.55
CA ALA A 104 1.33 -11.32 17.07
C ALA A 104 0.16 -11.03 16.13
N LYS A 105 -0.92 -10.44 16.67
CA LYS A 105 -2.03 -9.95 15.84
C LYS A 105 -1.57 -8.70 15.06
N PRO A 106 -2.01 -8.54 13.80
CA PRO A 106 -1.71 -7.34 13.03
C PRO A 106 -2.43 -6.13 13.63
N ARG A 107 -1.74 -5.00 13.73
CA ARG A 107 -2.34 -3.69 14.00
C ARG A 107 -2.09 -2.76 12.83
N MET A 108 -3.14 -2.10 12.34
CA MET A 108 -3.00 -1.02 11.37
C MET A 108 -2.46 0.24 12.06
N LEU A 109 -1.56 0.94 11.39
CA LEU A 109 -1.04 2.22 11.85
C LEU A 109 -1.99 3.36 11.50
N GLY A 110 -1.97 4.43 12.30
CA GLY A 110 -2.71 5.65 12.01
C GLY A 110 -2.12 6.40 10.82
N GLY A 111 -2.91 7.21 10.11
CA GLY A 111 -2.44 7.91 8.90
C GLY A 111 -1.23 8.83 9.10
N GLU A 112 -1.15 9.52 10.25
CA GLU A 112 0.01 10.34 10.64
C GLU A 112 1.27 9.47 10.78
N GLU A 113 1.15 8.36 11.49
CA GLU A 113 2.23 7.40 11.74
C GLU A 113 2.69 6.70 10.44
N VAL A 114 1.75 6.41 9.54
CA VAL A 114 2.06 5.87 8.20
C VAL A 114 2.92 6.86 7.42
N ILE A 115 2.57 8.15 7.41
CA ILE A 115 3.35 9.17 6.70
C ILE A 115 4.74 9.31 7.30
N GLU A 116 4.83 9.36 8.64
CA GLU A 116 6.10 9.50 9.34
C GLU A 116 7.06 8.33 9.05
N ILE A 117 6.55 7.10 9.10
CA ILE A 117 7.37 5.89 8.96
C ILE A 117 7.69 5.58 7.50
N THR A 118 6.70 5.70 6.60
CA THR A 118 6.86 5.30 5.19
C THR A 118 7.33 6.45 4.31
N GLY A 119 7.08 7.70 4.70
CA GLY A 119 7.23 8.87 3.83
C GLY A 119 6.09 9.05 2.83
N HIS A 120 5.11 8.14 2.81
CA HIS A 120 4.03 8.13 1.83
C HIS A 120 2.68 8.54 2.43
N PRO A 121 1.84 9.27 1.68
CA PRO A 121 0.47 9.56 2.08
C PRO A 121 -0.37 8.27 2.08
N VAL A 122 -1.42 8.24 2.92
CA VAL A 122 -2.45 7.18 2.84
C VAL A 122 -3.04 7.15 1.42
N GLY A 123 -3.10 5.96 0.83
CA GLY A 123 -3.50 5.75 -0.57
C GLY A 123 -2.38 5.90 -1.60
N GLY A 124 -1.21 6.45 -1.21
CA GLY A 124 0.03 6.43 -2.01
C GLY A 124 1.12 5.53 -1.42
N VAL A 125 0.82 4.81 -0.33
CA VAL A 125 1.74 3.86 0.32
C VAL A 125 2.15 2.79 -0.68
N CYS A 126 3.46 2.60 -0.81
CA CYS A 126 4.07 1.61 -1.68
C CYS A 126 5.34 1.06 -1.02
N PRO A 127 5.96 -0.01 -1.54
CA PRO A 127 7.17 -0.58 -0.97
C PRO A 127 8.46 0.10 -1.46
N PHE A 128 8.36 1.18 -2.25
CA PHE A 128 9.49 1.84 -2.90
C PHE A 128 9.82 3.18 -2.27
N GLY A 129 11.10 3.57 -2.22
CA GLY A 129 11.47 4.92 -1.78
C GLY A 129 11.01 5.29 -0.36
N LEU A 130 10.96 4.29 0.54
CA LEU A 130 10.53 4.43 1.92
C LEU A 130 11.47 5.37 2.71
N ALA A 131 10.89 6.19 3.61
CA ALA A 131 11.65 7.11 4.46
C ALA A 131 12.49 6.40 5.55
N SER A 132 12.07 5.22 5.98
CA SER A 132 12.75 4.38 6.97
C SER A 132 12.99 2.97 6.42
N PRO A 133 14.02 2.24 6.89
CA PRO A 133 14.21 0.84 6.53
C PRO A 133 13.11 -0.01 7.18
N LEU A 134 12.16 -0.48 6.38
CA LEU A 134 11.08 -1.36 6.81
C LEU A 134 11.22 -2.73 6.16
N SER A 135 10.85 -3.77 6.90
CA SER A 135 10.61 -5.09 6.31
C SER A 135 9.48 -4.98 5.29
N VAL A 136 9.73 -5.44 4.06
CA VAL A 136 8.71 -5.56 3.02
C VAL A 136 8.37 -7.04 2.85
N TYR A 137 7.08 -7.33 2.76
CA TYR A 137 6.59 -8.67 2.50
C TYR A 137 5.64 -8.64 1.30
N CYS A 138 5.74 -9.63 0.43
CA CYS A 138 4.79 -9.84 -0.66
C CYS A 138 3.94 -11.08 -0.36
N ASP A 139 2.62 -10.94 -0.43
CA ASP A 139 1.72 -12.07 -0.26
C ASP A 139 1.64 -12.93 -1.52
N ILE A 140 1.59 -14.25 -1.37
CA ILE A 140 1.55 -15.21 -2.49
C ILE A 140 0.36 -14.99 -3.44
N SER A 141 -0.69 -14.27 -3.01
CA SER A 141 -1.78 -13.87 -3.90
C SER A 141 -1.27 -13.15 -5.16
N LEU A 142 -0.18 -12.40 -5.09
CA LEU A 142 0.35 -11.69 -6.27
C LEU A 142 0.98 -12.63 -7.32
N LYS A 143 1.35 -13.87 -6.97
CA LYS A 143 2.07 -14.80 -7.86
C LYS A 143 1.25 -15.30 -9.05
N ARG A 144 -0.08 -15.09 -9.04
CA ARG A 144 -0.97 -15.47 -10.15
C ARG A 144 -0.95 -14.46 -11.32
N PHE A 145 -0.19 -13.38 -11.19
CA PHE A 145 -0.13 -12.30 -12.17
C PHE A 145 1.29 -12.15 -12.73
N ASP A 146 1.38 -12.01 -14.06
CA ASP A 146 2.64 -11.66 -14.72
C ASP A 146 3.00 -10.17 -14.54
N GLU A 147 1.98 -9.33 -14.34
CA GLU A 147 2.10 -7.90 -14.12
C GLU A 147 1.08 -7.44 -13.05
N VAL A 148 1.55 -6.60 -12.12
CA VAL A 148 0.72 -5.94 -11.10
C VAL A 148 0.96 -4.43 -11.12
N VAL A 149 0.02 -3.71 -10.50
CA VAL A 149 -0.02 -2.25 -10.46
C VAL A 149 -0.04 -1.76 -9.00
N PRO A 150 1.11 -1.64 -8.33
CA PRO A 150 1.20 -0.96 -7.03
C PRO A 150 1.15 0.56 -7.19
N ALA A 151 0.77 1.24 -6.11
CA ALA A 151 0.95 2.70 -6.00
C ALA A 151 2.43 3.09 -6.09
N ALA A 152 2.71 4.36 -6.41
CA ALA A 152 4.06 4.88 -6.58
C ALA A 152 4.27 6.21 -5.85
N GLY A 153 3.95 6.25 -4.54
CA GLY A 153 4.22 7.39 -3.68
C GLY A 153 3.15 8.50 -3.70
N ALA A 154 2.12 8.41 -4.54
CA ALA A 154 1.00 9.33 -4.53
C ALA A 154 -0.31 8.61 -4.81
N THR A 155 -1.44 9.24 -4.47
CA THR A 155 -2.78 8.68 -4.68
C THR A 155 -3.20 8.59 -6.15
N ASN A 156 -2.41 9.15 -7.04
CA ASN A 156 -2.62 9.20 -8.49
C ASN A 156 -1.35 8.75 -9.23
N SER A 157 -0.49 7.96 -8.58
CA SER A 157 0.69 7.41 -9.22
C SER A 157 0.81 5.91 -9.00
N ALA A 158 1.34 5.24 -10.01
CA ALA A 158 1.51 3.79 -10.02
C ALA A 158 2.71 3.39 -10.89
N VAL A 159 3.12 2.13 -10.78
CA VAL A 159 4.03 1.48 -11.73
C VAL A 159 3.39 0.20 -12.22
N ARG A 160 3.73 -0.21 -13.44
CA ARG A 160 3.47 -1.56 -13.92
C ARG A 160 4.73 -2.38 -13.74
N ILE A 161 4.64 -3.51 -13.04
CA ILE A 161 5.81 -4.28 -12.65
C ILE A 161 5.46 -5.76 -12.49
N ASN A 162 6.39 -6.65 -12.84
CA ASN A 162 6.28 -8.06 -12.51
C ASN A 162 6.41 -8.25 -10.98
N PRO A 163 5.55 -9.04 -10.31
CA PRO A 163 5.62 -9.22 -8.85
C PRO A 163 6.95 -9.77 -8.33
N VAL A 164 7.62 -10.63 -9.09
CA VAL A 164 8.93 -11.18 -8.72
C VAL A 164 9.99 -10.08 -8.75
N GLN A 165 10.02 -9.29 -9.82
CA GLN A 165 10.91 -8.14 -9.92
C GLN A 165 10.63 -7.11 -8.81
N MET A 166 9.36 -6.87 -8.46
CA MET A 166 9.00 -6.00 -7.34
C MET A 166 9.58 -6.51 -6.02
N ALA A 167 9.46 -7.82 -5.76
CA ALA A 167 10.01 -8.42 -4.55
C ALA A 167 11.54 -8.33 -4.51
N GLU A 168 12.22 -8.56 -5.63
CA GLU A 168 13.68 -8.42 -5.73
C GLU A 168 14.15 -6.98 -5.47
N LEU A 169 13.52 -5.98 -6.09
CA LEU A 169 13.91 -4.57 -5.92
C LEU A 169 13.75 -4.08 -4.48
N THR A 170 12.74 -4.60 -3.79
CA THR A 170 12.37 -4.20 -2.43
C THR A 170 12.97 -5.09 -1.36
N GLY A 171 13.67 -6.17 -1.74
CA GLY A 171 14.16 -7.18 -0.80
C GLY A 171 13.03 -7.90 -0.06
N ALA A 172 11.85 -7.98 -0.67
CA ALA A 172 10.66 -8.49 0.00
C ALA A 172 10.70 -10.01 0.16
N VAL A 173 10.17 -10.48 1.30
CA VAL A 173 9.98 -11.90 1.57
C VAL A 173 8.56 -12.32 1.19
N TRP A 174 8.43 -13.42 0.47
CA TRP A 174 7.13 -14.00 0.13
C TRP A 174 6.48 -14.69 1.33
N ILE A 175 5.21 -14.41 1.60
CA ILE A 175 4.43 -14.97 2.71
C ILE A 175 3.01 -15.35 2.26
N ASP A 176 2.34 -16.20 3.02
CA ASP A 176 0.89 -16.46 2.89
C ASP A 176 0.18 -15.90 4.12
N VAL A 177 -0.45 -14.73 3.97
CA VAL A 177 -1.20 -14.06 5.03
C VAL A 177 -2.55 -13.52 4.53
N ALA A 178 -2.91 -13.77 3.27
CA ALA A 178 -4.24 -13.49 2.76
C ALA A 178 -5.23 -14.61 3.12
N GLN A 179 -6.49 -14.23 3.25
CA GLN A 179 -7.61 -15.16 3.22
C GLN A 179 -7.62 -15.89 1.89
N ASP A 180 -7.98 -17.17 1.95
CA ASP A 180 -8.12 -17.97 0.73
C ASP A 180 -9.20 -17.34 -0.16
N VAL A 181 -8.97 -17.39 -1.47
CA VAL A 181 -9.96 -16.90 -2.44
C VAL A 181 -11.16 -17.83 -2.37
N VAL A 182 -12.24 -17.39 -1.71
CA VAL A 182 -13.52 -18.07 -1.84
C VAL A 182 -13.97 -17.82 -3.27
N ALA A 183 -13.96 -18.88 -4.08
CA ALA A 183 -14.48 -18.80 -5.44
C ALA A 183 -15.90 -18.23 -5.38
N ALA A 184 -16.15 -17.15 -6.14
CA ALA A 184 -17.49 -16.62 -6.30
C ALA A 184 -18.33 -17.65 -7.08
N GLY A 185 -18.99 -18.58 -6.38
CA GLY A 185 -19.71 -19.64 -7.06
C GLY A 185 -20.17 -20.85 -6.25
N GLU A 186 -20.53 -20.71 -4.97
CA GLU A 186 -21.48 -21.65 -4.35
C GLU A 186 -22.52 -20.82 -3.60
N ALA A 187 -23.66 -20.59 -4.27
CA ALA A 187 -24.87 -20.25 -3.54
C ALA A 187 -25.18 -21.43 -2.61
N PRO A 188 -25.49 -21.21 -1.32
CA PRO A 188 -25.93 -22.30 -0.47
C PRO A 188 -27.22 -22.87 -1.07
N SER A 189 -27.18 -24.13 -1.48
CA SER A 189 -28.38 -24.88 -1.81
C SER A 189 -29.21 -25.01 -0.53
N LEU A 190 -30.27 -24.22 -0.43
CA LEU A 190 -31.43 -24.46 0.42
C LEU A 190 -32.69 -24.24 -0.41
#